data_AF-A0AA51MQU2-F1
#
_entry.id   AF-A0AA51MQU2-F1
#
_cell.length_a   1.000
_cell.length_b   1.000
_cell.length_c   1.000
_cell.angle_alpha   90.00
_cell.angle_beta   90.00
_cell.angle_gamma   90.00
#
_symmetry.space_group_name_H-M   'P 1'
#
loop_
_entity.id
_entity.type
_entity.pdbx_description
1 polymer ?
#
loop_
_entity_poly.entity_id
_entity_poly.type
_entity_poly.pdbx_seq_one_letter_code
_entity_poly.pdbx_strand_id
1 'polypeptide(L)'
;MSLVGYAYLVEQLTLAVKPVSPVAQVSGTVSQRTETQGKLLFPHGVALQDTPLGHLEFALKHEGINLEVIDAAFEHIQPAELLTRLAQTPNGESIRRLCFLWEWLRGDSLDAPTTPTGKYIDLFPNDIYFTAQHGDRHKTYRITNNALGNAQFCPTVRRDVLAGKATLESLLAQAHQLFYQGHSAAVYQRAIHYLYLSETRSSFAIEKETPSAQKEERFVQLLQRVHEYPQLTEDDLVILQNAVVRDVYSQEAGYRWRQNWLENSLGRVTYFPPPPEVLPNLMQGWEAFTNDSQRGVDVLVQAACAAFGFVYLHPFMDGNGRLHRFMFHQVLARHPQLPADMIVPVSAVIMQNIPAYHEVLTGFSQPITRLWDYRRAEIEPYILKAADSRSYRFFNADREVAFLHQILQQAIEVEMPQEMAWLDGYDQATTALEQRFDLPKKDIAALVRMAWGNGGHLSKHRRKQYAHLPDSVLDEVETVVRQAFQFGND
;
A
#
# COMPACT_ATOMS: atom_id res chain seq x y z
N MET A 1 -19.57 12.08 29.61
CA MET A 1 -19.27 10.84 28.85
C MET A 1 -17.98 10.28 29.42
N SER A 2 -17.91 8.99 29.69
CA SER A 2 -16.69 8.32 30.19
C SER A 2 -16.09 7.45 29.08
N LEU A 3 -14.76 7.42 28.94
CA LEU A 3 -14.11 6.53 27.99
C LEU A 3 -14.30 5.07 28.40
N VAL A 4 -14.37 4.18 27.42
CA VAL A 4 -14.38 2.73 27.62
C VAL A 4 -13.49 2.05 26.56
N GLY A 5 -13.20 0.77 26.77
CA GLY A 5 -12.45 -0.03 25.81
C GLY A 5 -11.04 0.50 25.51
N TYR A 6 -10.62 0.50 24.24
CA TYR A 6 -9.25 0.86 23.88
C TYR A 6 -8.86 2.29 24.25
N ALA A 7 -9.75 3.26 24.04
CA ALA A 7 -9.46 4.66 24.35
C ALA A 7 -9.22 4.87 25.86
N TYR A 8 -10.01 4.19 26.71
CA TYR A 8 -9.78 4.19 28.16
C TYR A 8 -8.41 3.61 28.50
N LEU A 9 -8.03 2.48 27.91
CA LEU A 9 -6.74 1.82 28.19
C LEU A 9 -5.56 2.73 27.83
N VAL A 10 -5.62 3.38 26.66
CA VAL A 10 -4.58 4.31 26.22
C VAL A 10 -4.43 5.48 27.21
N GLU A 11 -5.53 6.06 27.68
CA GLU A 11 -5.49 7.17 28.62
C GLU A 11 -5.04 6.73 30.03
N GLN A 12 -5.69 5.71 30.60
CA GLN A 12 -5.44 5.30 31.99
C GLN A 12 -4.08 4.66 32.21
N LEU A 13 -3.57 3.91 31.23
CA LEU A 13 -2.25 3.27 31.31
C LEU A 13 -1.15 4.14 30.67
N THR A 14 -1.49 5.31 30.11
CA THR A 14 -0.55 6.20 29.40
C THR A 14 0.21 5.47 28.29
N LEU A 15 -0.49 4.68 27.47
CA LEU A 15 0.12 3.84 26.45
C LEU A 15 0.69 4.69 25.31
N ALA A 16 1.95 4.46 24.95
CA ALA A 16 2.62 5.12 23.84
C ALA A 16 2.27 4.46 22.49
N VAL A 17 1.03 4.67 22.03
CA VAL A 17 0.46 4.06 20.82
C VAL A 17 -0.23 5.09 19.94
N LYS A 18 -0.52 4.73 18.69
CA LYS A 18 -1.31 5.58 17.78
C LYS A 18 -2.68 5.93 18.40
N PRO A 19 -3.24 7.13 18.14
CA PRO A 19 -4.58 7.49 18.62
C PRO A 19 -5.65 6.50 18.13
N VAL A 20 -6.51 6.09 19.05
CA VAL A 20 -7.63 5.18 18.77
C VAL A 20 -8.75 5.94 18.06
N SER A 21 -9.26 5.38 16.96
CA SER A 21 -10.43 5.88 16.25
C SER A 21 -11.23 4.71 15.66
N PRO A 22 -12.57 4.66 15.83
CA PRO A 22 -13.39 5.60 16.60
C PRO A 22 -13.16 5.50 18.12
N VAL A 23 -13.44 6.57 18.86
CA VAL A 23 -13.29 6.61 20.33
C VAL A 23 -14.54 6.06 21.01
N ALA A 24 -14.42 4.97 21.78
CA ALA A 24 -15.52 4.39 22.52
C ALA A 24 -15.83 5.11 23.84
N GLN A 25 -17.10 5.46 24.06
CA GLN A 25 -17.56 6.24 25.23
C GLN A 25 -18.93 5.80 25.72
N VAL A 26 -19.15 5.89 27.02
CA VAL A 26 -20.50 5.80 27.60
C VAL A 26 -21.20 7.16 27.58
N SER A 27 -22.42 7.19 27.08
CA SER A 27 -23.29 8.36 27.04
C SER A 27 -24.72 8.04 27.45
N GLY A 28 -25.29 8.86 28.34
CA GLY A 28 -26.72 8.81 28.69
C GLY A 28 -27.66 9.27 27.58
N THR A 29 -27.14 9.76 26.46
CA THR A 29 -27.93 10.23 25.30
C THR A 29 -28.31 9.12 24.34
N VAL A 30 -27.77 7.90 24.49
CA VAL A 30 -28.06 6.76 23.62
C VAL A 30 -28.63 5.61 24.43
N SER A 31 -29.64 4.92 23.88
CA SER A 31 -30.23 3.71 24.48
C SER A 31 -29.58 2.42 23.97
N GLN A 32 -28.80 2.49 22.89
CA GLN A 32 -28.11 1.37 22.25
C GLN A 32 -26.78 1.81 21.65
N ARG A 33 -25.93 0.84 21.29
CA ARG A 33 -24.66 1.10 20.59
C ARG A 33 -24.92 1.94 19.34
N THR A 34 -24.36 3.14 19.30
CA THR A 34 -24.56 4.09 18.20
C THR A 34 -23.21 4.58 17.73
N GLU A 35 -22.96 4.48 16.43
CA GLU A 35 -21.77 5.04 15.80
C GLU A 35 -22.08 6.44 15.27
N THR A 36 -21.22 7.41 15.61
CA THR A 36 -21.32 8.81 15.17
C THR A 36 -19.91 9.27 14.81
N GLN A 37 -19.75 10.31 13.99
CA GLN A 37 -18.45 10.76 13.45
C GLN A 37 -17.27 10.62 14.45
N GLY A 38 -16.42 9.60 14.25
CA GLY A 38 -15.23 9.34 15.07
C GLY A 38 -15.48 8.82 16.49
N LYS A 39 -16.71 8.43 16.85
CA LYS A 39 -17.11 7.99 18.19
C LYS A 39 -18.03 6.77 18.15
N LEU A 40 -17.83 5.88 19.11
CA LEU A 40 -18.71 4.75 19.37
C LEU A 40 -19.38 4.92 20.74
N LEU A 41 -20.68 5.20 20.76
CA LEU A 41 -21.42 5.54 21.96
C LEU A 41 -22.16 4.33 22.53
N PHE A 42 -22.07 4.12 23.84
CA PHE A 42 -22.73 3.05 24.57
C PHE A 42 -23.63 3.61 25.68
N PRO A 43 -24.76 2.94 26.02
CA PRO A 43 -25.62 3.35 27.13
C PRO A 43 -24.94 3.14 28.49
N HIS A 44 -25.39 3.86 29.53
CA HIS A 44 -24.83 3.76 30.90
C HIS A 44 -24.84 2.36 31.52
N GLY A 45 -25.77 1.49 31.13
CA GLY A 45 -25.88 0.12 31.63
C GLY A 45 -25.09 -0.92 30.85
N VAL A 46 -24.17 -0.52 29.95
CA VAL A 46 -23.40 -1.48 29.17
C VAL A 46 -22.53 -2.34 30.09
N ALA A 47 -22.53 -3.67 29.86
CA ALA A 47 -21.76 -4.60 30.66
C ALA A 47 -20.25 -4.38 30.43
N LEU A 48 -19.54 -3.97 31.47
CA LEU A 48 -18.11 -3.69 31.49
C LEU A 48 -17.58 -3.93 32.90
N GLN A 49 -16.45 -4.63 32.99
CA GLN A 49 -15.67 -4.71 34.22
C GLN A 49 -14.62 -3.61 34.18
N ASP A 50 -14.59 -2.76 35.20
CA ASP A 50 -13.68 -1.61 35.31
C ASP A 50 -12.28 -2.06 35.77
N THR A 51 -11.64 -2.87 34.92
CA THR A 51 -10.25 -3.30 35.03
C THR A 51 -9.61 -3.26 33.64
N PRO A 52 -8.27 -3.17 33.52
CA PRO A 52 -7.62 -3.20 32.21
C PRO A 52 -8.02 -4.42 31.35
N LEU A 53 -8.09 -5.60 31.97
CA LEU A 53 -8.55 -6.81 31.28
C LEU A 53 -10.03 -6.73 30.87
N GLY A 54 -10.90 -6.19 31.71
CA GLY A 54 -12.31 -6.00 31.41
C GLY A 54 -12.53 -5.04 30.23
N HIS A 55 -11.72 -3.99 30.14
CA HIS A 55 -11.73 -3.06 29.00
C HIS A 55 -11.19 -3.71 27.71
N LEU A 56 -10.19 -4.59 27.78
CA LEU A 56 -9.76 -5.38 26.61
C LEU A 56 -10.84 -6.34 26.12
N GLU A 57 -11.53 -7.04 27.04
CA GLU A 57 -12.64 -7.92 26.66
C GLU A 57 -13.80 -7.16 26.03
N PHE A 58 -14.11 -5.99 26.57
CA PHE A 58 -15.10 -5.06 26.02
C PHE A 58 -14.71 -4.60 24.61
N ALA A 59 -13.46 -4.16 24.43
CA ALA A 59 -12.96 -3.66 23.15
C ALA A 59 -13.01 -4.73 22.06
N LEU A 60 -12.54 -5.95 22.33
CA LEU A 60 -12.62 -7.07 21.39
C LEU A 60 -14.04 -7.40 20.94
N LYS A 61 -15.03 -7.18 21.82
CA LYS A 61 -16.44 -7.46 21.53
C LYS A 61 -17.11 -6.38 20.69
N HIS A 62 -16.66 -5.13 20.80
CA HIS A 62 -17.43 -3.97 20.31
C HIS A 62 -16.68 -3.02 19.36
N GLU A 63 -15.35 -2.99 19.45
CA GLU A 63 -14.46 -2.12 18.68
C GLU A 63 -13.65 -2.90 17.64
N GLY A 64 -13.51 -4.21 17.80
CA GLY A 64 -12.68 -5.07 16.96
C GLY A 64 -11.30 -5.30 17.55
N ILE A 65 -10.33 -5.72 16.72
CA ILE A 65 -8.96 -6.01 17.15
C ILE A 65 -8.05 -4.83 16.83
N ASN A 66 -7.40 -4.30 17.88
CA ASN A 66 -6.29 -3.36 17.77
C ASN A 66 -5.03 -3.97 18.42
N LEU A 67 -4.21 -4.65 17.62
CA LEU A 67 -3.02 -5.36 18.11
C LEU A 67 -2.02 -4.44 18.82
N GLU A 68 -1.88 -3.19 18.37
CA GLU A 68 -0.95 -2.22 18.98
C GLU A 68 -1.36 -1.89 20.43
N VAL A 69 -2.64 -1.58 20.64
CA VAL A 69 -3.17 -1.28 21.98
C VAL A 69 -3.18 -2.53 22.85
N ILE A 70 -3.50 -3.69 22.29
CA ILE A 70 -3.47 -4.97 23.02
C ILE A 70 -2.04 -5.29 23.50
N ASP A 71 -1.04 -5.23 22.61
CA ASP A 71 0.37 -5.50 22.94
C ASP A 71 0.86 -4.54 24.04
N ALA A 72 0.57 -3.25 23.90
CA ALA A 72 0.93 -2.25 24.90
C ALA A 72 0.20 -2.47 26.25
N ALA A 73 -1.08 -2.82 26.23
CA ALA A 73 -1.84 -3.08 27.45
C ALA A 73 -1.34 -4.33 28.20
N PHE A 74 -0.80 -5.34 27.50
CA PHE A 74 -0.23 -6.53 28.13
C PHE A 74 1.01 -6.25 28.98
N GLU A 75 1.69 -5.12 28.78
CA GLU A 75 2.78 -4.68 29.67
C GLU A 75 2.28 -4.32 31.08
N HIS A 76 0.96 -4.09 31.23
CA HIS A 76 0.30 -3.69 32.46
C HIS A 76 -0.64 -4.76 33.05
N ILE A 77 -0.78 -5.92 32.39
CA ILE A 77 -1.69 -7.00 32.82
C ILE A 77 -0.86 -8.23 33.18
N GLN A 78 -1.05 -8.74 34.39
CA GLN A 78 -0.31 -9.92 34.83
C GLN A 78 -0.86 -11.20 34.17
N PRO A 79 0.01 -12.16 33.79
CA PRO A 79 -0.42 -13.46 33.27
C PRO A 79 -1.47 -14.17 34.14
N ALA A 80 -1.33 -14.07 35.46
CA ALA A 80 -2.27 -14.66 36.42
C ALA A 80 -3.70 -14.10 36.29
N GLU A 81 -3.87 -12.85 35.88
CA GLU A 81 -5.19 -12.24 35.66
C GLU A 81 -5.89 -12.88 34.46
N LEU A 82 -5.16 -13.08 33.36
CA LEU A 82 -5.65 -13.79 32.17
C LEU A 82 -6.06 -15.23 32.51
N LEU A 83 -5.20 -15.95 33.24
CA LEU A 83 -5.46 -17.34 33.64
C LEU A 83 -6.66 -17.46 34.58
N THR A 84 -6.78 -16.54 35.54
CA THR A 84 -7.93 -16.51 36.46
C THR A 84 -9.23 -16.24 35.71
N ARG A 85 -9.22 -15.28 34.79
CA ARG A 85 -10.39 -14.94 33.96
C ARG A 85 -10.77 -16.08 33.02
N LEU A 86 -9.78 -16.76 32.43
CA LEU A 86 -9.99 -17.95 31.59
C LEU A 86 -10.65 -19.07 32.40
N ALA A 87 -10.20 -19.34 33.63
CA ALA A 87 -10.80 -20.36 34.49
C ALA A 87 -12.26 -20.05 34.86
N GLN A 88 -12.61 -18.77 35.05
CA GLN A 88 -13.98 -18.34 35.34
C GLN A 88 -14.91 -18.47 34.14
N THR A 89 -14.43 -18.18 32.94
CA THR A 89 -15.21 -18.32 31.70
C THR A 89 -14.42 -19.04 30.61
N PRO A 90 -14.21 -20.37 30.72
CA PRO A 90 -13.34 -21.11 29.81
C PRO A 90 -13.77 -21.06 28.34
N ASN A 91 -15.07 -20.89 28.09
CA ASN A 91 -15.63 -20.80 26.75
C ASN A 91 -15.86 -19.36 26.25
N GLY A 92 -15.49 -18.35 27.04
CA GLY A 92 -15.61 -16.94 26.66
C GLY A 92 -14.71 -16.60 25.48
N GLU A 93 -15.29 -16.10 24.39
CA GLU A 93 -14.53 -15.86 23.17
C GLU A 93 -13.44 -14.79 23.33
N SER A 94 -13.76 -13.67 23.98
CA SER A 94 -12.80 -12.57 24.20
C SER A 94 -11.59 -13.03 25.00
N ILE A 95 -11.80 -13.70 26.14
CA ILE A 95 -10.67 -14.16 26.98
C ILE A 95 -9.82 -15.22 26.26
N ARG A 96 -10.43 -16.13 25.49
CA ARG A 96 -9.68 -17.10 24.68
C ARG A 96 -8.79 -16.43 23.63
N ARG A 97 -9.29 -15.37 22.97
CA ARG A 97 -8.50 -14.55 22.04
C ARG A 97 -7.37 -13.82 22.78
N LEU A 98 -7.64 -13.24 23.96
CA LEU A 98 -6.63 -12.52 24.74
C LEU A 98 -5.51 -13.44 25.24
N CYS A 99 -5.82 -14.64 25.74
CA CYS A 99 -4.77 -15.60 26.14
C CYS A 99 -3.90 -16.01 24.94
N PHE A 100 -4.53 -16.32 23.79
CA PHE A 100 -3.77 -16.61 22.57
C PHE A 100 -2.91 -15.42 22.12
N LEU A 101 -3.47 -14.22 22.08
CA LEU A 101 -2.75 -13.01 21.67
C LEU A 101 -1.60 -12.69 22.61
N TRP A 102 -1.76 -12.93 23.91
CA TRP A 102 -0.68 -12.73 24.87
C TRP A 102 0.49 -13.66 24.54
N GLU A 103 0.26 -14.97 24.36
CA GLU A 103 1.34 -15.91 24.00
C GLU A 103 1.95 -15.56 22.64
N TRP A 104 1.10 -15.22 21.66
CA TRP A 104 1.54 -14.93 20.31
C TRP A 104 2.37 -13.64 20.20
N LEU A 105 2.03 -12.60 20.96
CA LEU A 105 2.72 -11.31 20.92
C LEU A 105 3.94 -11.27 21.85
N ARG A 106 3.87 -11.94 23.01
CA ARG A 106 4.94 -11.94 24.01
C ARG A 106 5.96 -13.05 23.78
N GLY A 107 5.59 -14.11 23.08
CA GLY A 107 6.46 -15.27 22.83
C GLY A 107 6.59 -16.24 24.00
N ASP A 108 5.92 -15.95 25.11
CA ASP A 108 5.90 -16.78 26.33
C ASP A 108 4.64 -17.64 26.38
N SER A 109 4.70 -18.81 27.03
CA SER A 109 3.53 -19.68 27.24
C SER A 109 2.77 -19.28 28.50
N LEU A 110 1.45 -19.22 28.43
CA LEU A 110 0.60 -19.20 29.61
C LEU A 110 0.28 -20.66 29.97
N ASP A 111 0.69 -21.11 31.16
CA ASP A 111 0.38 -22.47 31.64
C ASP A 111 -1.12 -22.59 31.99
N ALA A 112 -1.95 -22.67 30.96
CA ALA A 112 -3.39 -22.60 31.07
C ALA A 112 -3.94 -23.72 31.96
N PRO A 113 -4.63 -23.40 33.07
CA PRO A 113 -5.12 -24.40 34.03
C PRO A 113 -6.34 -25.17 33.50
N THR A 114 -7.01 -24.63 32.47
CA THR A 114 -8.25 -25.19 31.92
C THR A 114 -8.29 -25.02 30.40
N THR A 115 -8.61 -26.10 29.70
CA THR A 115 -8.80 -26.09 28.25
C THR A 115 -10.28 -25.85 27.91
N PRO A 116 -10.62 -24.88 27.03
CA PRO A 116 -11.99 -24.68 26.56
C PRO A 116 -12.56 -25.94 25.90
N THR A 117 -13.88 -26.16 26.01
CA THR A 117 -14.59 -27.28 25.37
C THR A 117 -15.40 -26.85 24.15
N GLY A 118 -15.61 -25.55 23.96
CA GLY A 118 -16.39 -24.97 22.86
C GLY A 118 -15.80 -25.18 21.47
N LYS A 119 -16.44 -24.62 20.43
CA LYS A 119 -15.90 -24.68 19.05
C LYS A 119 -14.60 -23.89 18.92
N TYR A 120 -13.82 -24.19 17.87
CA TYR A 120 -12.77 -23.27 17.45
C TYR A 120 -13.39 -21.94 17.05
N ILE A 121 -12.73 -20.85 17.42
CA ILE A 121 -13.11 -19.50 16.98
C ILE A 121 -11.94 -18.88 16.25
N ASP A 122 -12.24 -18.10 15.23
CA ASP A 122 -11.22 -17.38 14.50
C ASP A 122 -10.67 -16.24 15.35
N LEU A 123 -9.36 -16.03 15.27
CA LEU A 123 -8.68 -14.94 15.94
C LEU A 123 -9.29 -13.61 15.47
N PHE A 124 -9.31 -13.39 14.16
CA PHE A 124 -9.99 -12.29 13.49
C PHE A 124 -11.33 -12.78 12.94
N PRO A 125 -12.48 -12.18 13.30
CA PRO A 125 -13.76 -12.58 12.73
C PRO A 125 -13.80 -12.37 11.20
N ASN A 126 -14.00 -13.46 10.43
CA ASN A 126 -13.96 -13.45 8.94
C ASN A 126 -15.08 -12.63 8.29
N ASP A 127 -16.16 -12.32 9.01
CA ASP A 127 -17.23 -11.45 8.55
C ASP A 127 -16.85 -9.96 8.63
N ILE A 128 -15.86 -9.63 9.46
CA ILE A 128 -15.39 -8.26 9.69
C ILE A 128 -14.07 -8.01 8.94
N TYR A 129 -13.13 -8.95 8.97
CA TYR A 129 -11.77 -8.78 8.46
C TYR A 129 -11.48 -9.62 7.22
N PHE A 130 -10.59 -9.12 6.36
CA PHE A 130 -9.83 -9.98 5.47
C PHE A 130 -8.81 -10.77 6.29
N THR A 131 -8.74 -12.07 6.04
CA THR A 131 -8.00 -13.03 6.85
C THR A 131 -7.34 -14.07 5.95
N ALA A 132 -6.34 -14.78 6.48
CA ALA A 132 -5.84 -15.98 5.85
C ALA A 132 -6.96 -17.02 5.71
N GLN A 133 -7.10 -17.65 4.53
CA GLN A 133 -8.03 -18.76 4.29
C GLN A 133 -7.58 -20.05 5.00
N HIS A 134 -6.26 -20.23 5.17
CA HIS A 134 -5.66 -21.39 5.82
C HIS A 134 -4.93 -20.96 7.11
N GLY A 135 -5.68 -20.89 8.21
CA GLY A 135 -5.16 -20.50 9.53
C GLY A 135 -4.71 -21.69 10.40
N ASP A 136 -3.70 -21.46 11.22
CA ASP A 136 -3.16 -22.48 12.15
C ASP A 136 -4.05 -22.68 13.37
N ARG A 137 -4.29 -23.93 13.76
CA ARG A 137 -5.14 -24.22 14.92
C ARG A 137 -4.35 -24.28 16.22
N HIS A 138 -4.55 -23.30 17.08
CA HIS A 138 -4.04 -23.30 18.45
C HIS A 138 -4.96 -24.09 19.38
N LYS A 139 -4.53 -25.29 19.80
CA LYS A 139 -5.37 -26.24 20.54
C LYS A 139 -5.73 -25.78 21.95
N THR A 140 -4.79 -25.15 22.67
CA THR A 140 -4.94 -24.77 24.09
C THR A 140 -6.13 -23.84 24.31
N TYR A 141 -6.28 -22.82 23.45
CA TYR A 141 -7.40 -21.86 23.52
C TYR A 141 -8.48 -22.13 22.46
N ARG A 142 -8.26 -23.15 21.63
CA ARG A 142 -9.11 -23.50 20.48
C ARG A 142 -9.32 -22.28 19.58
N ILE A 143 -8.24 -21.60 19.23
CA ILE A 143 -8.23 -20.44 18.32
C ILE A 143 -7.72 -20.89 16.97
N THR A 144 -8.36 -20.46 15.88
CA THR A 144 -7.76 -20.53 14.55
C THR A 144 -7.03 -19.21 14.31
N ASN A 145 -5.70 -19.26 14.19
CA ASN A 145 -4.88 -18.11 13.83
C ASN A 145 -5.00 -17.84 12.32
N ASN A 146 -6.00 -17.06 11.97
CA ASN A 146 -6.28 -16.58 10.62
C ASN A 146 -5.77 -15.14 10.39
N ALA A 147 -4.85 -14.64 11.23
CA ALA A 147 -4.19 -13.35 11.03
C ALA A 147 -3.57 -13.24 9.62
N LEU A 148 -3.52 -12.06 9.03
CA LEU A 148 -2.88 -11.86 7.73
C LEU A 148 -1.37 -12.16 7.78
N GLY A 149 -0.71 -11.73 8.85
CA GLY A 149 0.73 -11.93 9.05
C GLY A 149 1.06 -12.69 10.34
N ASN A 150 2.21 -12.35 10.92
CA ASN A 150 2.73 -12.94 12.16
C ASN A 150 2.96 -11.86 13.23
N ALA A 151 3.50 -12.23 14.39
CA ALA A 151 3.73 -11.26 15.46
C ALA A 151 4.71 -10.13 15.08
N GLN A 152 5.63 -10.34 14.13
CA GLN A 152 6.61 -9.33 13.70
C GLN A 152 6.06 -8.36 12.64
N PHE A 153 5.01 -8.75 11.92
CA PHE A 153 4.32 -7.90 10.95
C PHE A 153 2.92 -8.47 10.69
N CYS A 154 1.88 -7.78 11.16
CA CYS A 154 0.49 -8.19 10.96
C CYS A 154 -0.40 -6.97 10.68
N PRO A 155 -0.57 -6.61 9.40
CA PRO A 155 -1.58 -5.63 9.03
C PRO A 155 -2.99 -6.18 9.31
N THR A 156 -3.95 -5.27 9.44
CA THR A 156 -5.37 -5.61 9.57
C THR A 156 -6.17 -4.84 8.53
N VAL A 157 -7.15 -5.50 7.91
CA VAL A 157 -8.00 -4.89 6.88
C VAL A 157 -9.43 -5.34 7.08
N ARG A 158 -10.38 -4.40 7.13
CA ARG A 158 -11.80 -4.68 7.22
C ARG A 158 -12.39 -4.98 5.84
N ARG A 159 -13.41 -5.83 5.79
CA ARG A 159 -14.07 -6.26 4.55
C ARG A 159 -14.94 -5.17 3.91
N ASP A 160 -15.51 -4.30 4.75
CA ASP A 160 -16.38 -3.21 4.32
C ASP A 160 -15.67 -2.18 3.42
N VAL A 161 -14.34 -2.07 3.52
CA VAL A 161 -13.46 -1.26 2.67
C VAL A 161 -13.64 -1.53 1.17
N LEU A 162 -13.94 -2.78 0.82
CA LEU A 162 -14.16 -3.24 -0.56
C LEU A 162 -15.63 -3.64 -0.83
N ALA A 163 -16.54 -3.41 0.11
CA ALA A 163 -17.95 -3.78 -0.07
C ALA A 163 -18.58 -3.00 -1.24
N GLY A 164 -19.21 -3.73 -2.17
CA GLY A 164 -19.86 -3.15 -3.35
C GLY A 164 -18.91 -2.66 -4.44
N LYS A 165 -17.60 -2.82 -4.28
CA LYS A 165 -16.60 -2.47 -5.29
C LYS A 165 -16.34 -3.64 -6.25
N ALA A 166 -15.83 -3.34 -7.44
CA ALA A 166 -15.40 -4.37 -8.40
C ALA A 166 -14.29 -5.24 -7.80
N THR A 167 -14.35 -6.55 -8.02
CA THR A 167 -13.30 -7.47 -7.57
C THR A 167 -12.04 -7.29 -8.42
N LEU A 168 -10.87 -7.64 -7.85
CA LEU A 168 -9.63 -7.67 -8.62
C LEU A 168 -9.78 -8.56 -9.86
N GLU A 169 -10.45 -9.71 -9.70
CA GLU A 169 -10.76 -10.64 -10.80
C GLU A 169 -11.50 -9.95 -11.97
N SER A 170 -12.57 -9.21 -11.65
CA SER A 170 -13.35 -8.48 -12.66
C SER A 170 -12.54 -7.40 -13.36
N LEU A 171 -11.70 -6.69 -12.61
CA LEU A 171 -10.84 -5.63 -13.15
C LEU A 171 -9.77 -6.22 -14.09
N LEU A 172 -9.10 -7.30 -13.69
CA LEU A 172 -8.10 -7.96 -14.52
C LEU A 172 -8.71 -8.57 -15.78
N ALA A 173 -9.92 -9.15 -15.69
CA ALA A 173 -10.65 -9.64 -16.85
C ALA A 173 -10.95 -8.52 -17.87
N GLN A 174 -11.30 -7.33 -17.39
CA GLN A 174 -11.52 -6.15 -18.24
C GLN A 174 -10.21 -5.69 -18.91
N ALA A 175 -9.10 -5.62 -18.17
CA ALA A 175 -7.79 -5.30 -18.74
C ALA A 175 -7.40 -6.31 -19.83
N HIS A 176 -7.59 -7.60 -19.59
CA HIS A 176 -7.34 -8.65 -20.57
C HIS A 176 -8.20 -8.47 -21.83
N GLN A 177 -9.48 -8.13 -21.68
CA GLN A 177 -10.38 -7.88 -22.82
C GLN A 177 -9.90 -6.70 -23.68
N LEU A 178 -9.51 -5.58 -23.05
CA LEU A 178 -9.01 -4.38 -23.74
C LEU A 178 -7.81 -4.70 -24.64
N PHE A 179 -6.87 -5.50 -24.13
CA PHE A 179 -5.60 -5.74 -24.82
C PHE A 179 -5.63 -6.90 -25.83
N TYR A 180 -6.30 -8.01 -25.51
CA TYR A 180 -6.22 -9.23 -26.32
C TYR A 180 -7.33 -9.36 -27.37
N GLN A 181 -8.52 -8.80 -27.13
CA GLN A 181 -9.66 -9.03 -28.02
C GLN A 181 -9.84 -7.92 -29.08
N GLY A 182 -9.12 -6.81 -28.97
CA GLY A 182 -9.23 -5.65 -29.87
C GLY A 182 -8.11 -5.45 -30.88
N HIS A 183 -6.96 -6.13 -30.74
CA HIS A 183 -5.73 -5.74 -31.43
C HIS A 183 -4.90 -6.92 -31.96
N SER A 184 -4.10 -6.67 -33.01
CA SER A 184 -3.12 -7.66 -33.49
C SER A 184 -1.99 -7.87 -32.47
N ALA A 185 -1.32 -9.02 -32.52
CA ALA A 185 -0.20 -9.32 -31.62
C ALA A 185 0.92 -8.26 -31.65
N ALA A 186 1.18 -7.66 -32.81
CA ALA A 186 2.18 -6.59 -32.96
C ALA A 186 1.76 -5.28 -32.30
N VAL A 187 0.46 -4.95 -32.33
CA VAL A 187 -0.10 -3.76 -31.65
C VAL A 187 -0.05 -3.97 -30.14
N TYR A 188 -0.46 -5.15 -29.67
CA TYR A 188 -0.39 -5.54 -28.27
C TYR A 188 1.02 -5.38 -27.68
N GLN A 189 2.05 -5.95 -28.33
CA GLN A 189 3.43 -5.90 -27.83
C GLN A 189 3.97 -4.47 -27.71
N ARG A 190 3.64 -3.59 -28.66
CA ARG A 190 4.03 -2.17 -28.58
C ARG A 190 3.31 -1.44 -27.46
N ALA A 191 2.02 -1.75 -27.27
CA ALA A 191 1.23 -1.14 -26.22
C ALA A 191 1.70 -1.52 -24.82
N ILE A 192 1.98 -2.81 -24.60
CA ILE A 192 2.59 -3.29 -23.37
C ILE A 192 3.94 -2.59 -23.12
N HIS A 193 4.81 -2.51 -24.13
CA HIS A 193 6.09 -1.81 -23.98
C HIS A 193 5.92 -0.33 -23.64
N TYR A 194 4.93 0.34 -24.21
CA TYR A 194 4.59 1.73 -23.88
C TYR A 194 4.12 1.86 -22.43
N LEU A 195 3.24 0.97 -21.95
CA LEU A 195 2.78 0.95 -20.57
C LEU A 195 3.93 0.78 -19.57
N TYR A 196 4.90 -0.12 -19.85
CA TYR A 196 6.09 -0.26 -19.00
C TYR A 196 6.91 1.04 -18.93
N LEU A 197 7.06 1.74 -20.04
CA LEU A 197 7.75 3.03 -20.08
C LEU A 197 6.97 4.11 -19.33
N SER A 198 5.63 4.16 -19.49
CA SER A 198 4.74 5.09 -18.80
C SER A 198 4.79 4.89 -17.29
N GLU A 199 4.66 3.64 -16.84
CA GLU A 199 4.78 3.24 -15.44
C GLU A 199 6.14 3.64 -14.86
N THR A 200 7.22 3.34 -15.58
CA THR A 200 8.59 3.68 -15.16
C THR A 200 8.74 5.19 -15.00
N ARG A 201 8.41 5.97 -16.02
CA ARG A 201 8.56 7.43 -16.00
C ARG A 201 7.73 8.07 -14.89
N SER A 202 6.49 7.62 -14.74
CA SER A 202 5.59 8.10 -13.68
C SER A 202 6.14 7.76 -12.30
N SER A 203 6.68 6.55 -12.10
CA SER A 203 7.31 6.15 -10.85
C SER A 203 8.50 7.05 -10.48
N PHE A 204 9.37 7.42 -11.42
CA PHE A 204 10.45 8.37 -11.14
C PHE A 204 9.94 9.81 -10.93
N ALA A 205 8.95 10.24 -11.71
CA ALA A 205 8.39 11.58 -11.62
C ALA A 205 7.70 11.86 -10.28
N ILE A 206 7.10 10.84 -9.64
CA ILE A 206 6.56 10.93 -8.27
C ILE A 206 7.66 11.34 -7.27
N GLU A 207 8.89 10.83 -7.45
CA GLU A 207 10.05 11.20 -6.64
C GLU A 207 10.73 12.51 -7.11
N LYS A 208 10.11 13.23 -8.05
CA LYS A 208 10.67 14.44 -8.70
C LYS A 208 12.01 14.17 -9.40
N GLU A 209 12.22 12.95 -9.86
CA GLU A 209 13.39 12.54 -10.62
C GLU A 209 13.06 12.35 -12.11
N THR A 210 14.03 12.63 -12.97
CA THR A 210 13.99 12.24 -14.39
C THR A 210 15.09 11.20 -14.62
N PRO A 211 14.76 9.94 -14.95
CA PRO A 211 15.76 8.90 -15.12
C PRO A 211 16.56 9.11 -16.42
N SER A 212 17.83 8.71 -16.42
CA SER A 212 18.59 8.52 -17.66
C SER A 212 18.03 7.35 -18.46
N ALA A 213 18.22 7.32 -19.79
CA ALA A 213 17.74 6.23 -20.65
C ALA A 213 18.15 4.83 -20.16
N GLN A 214 19.42 4.64 -19.75
CA GLN A 214 19.90 3.36 -19.20
C GLN A 214 19.17 2.96 -17.91
N LYS A 215 18.74 3.93 -17.10
CA LYS A 215 18.04 3.69 -15.84
C LYS A 215 16.59 3.34 -16.07
N GLU A 216 15.94 4.05 -16.99
CA GLU A 216 14.60 3.73 -17.47
C GLU A 216 14.56 2.28 -18.01
N GLU A 217 15.51 1.92 -18.88
CA GLU A 217 15.60 0.56 -19.43
C GLU A 217 15.80 -0.52 -18.35
N ARG A 218 16.69 -0.29 -17.38
CA ARG A 218 16.88 -1.23 -16.26
C ARG A 218 15.62 -1.42 -15.44
N PHE A 219 14.87 -0.35 -15.15
CA PHE A 219 13.64 -0.49 -14.36
C PHE A 219 12.53 -1.17 -15.14
N VAL A 220 12.39 -0.89 -16.45
CA VAL A 220 11.48 -1.63 -17.33
C VAL A 220 11.81 -3.13 -17.33
N GLN A 221 13.10 -3.48 -17.45
CA GLN A 221 13.53 -4.89 -17.41
C GLN A 221 13.19 -5.57 -16.08
N LEU A 222 13.30 -4.86 -14.95
CA LEU A 222 12.88 -5.38 -13.65
C LEU A 222 11.38 -5.65 -13.59
N LEU A 223 10.56 -4.71 -14.07
CA LEU A 223 9.10 -4.87 -14.10
C LEU A 223 8.67 -6.04 -15.01
N GLN A 224 9.32 -6.20 -16.18
CA GLN A 224 9.05 -7.32 -17.10
C GLN A 224 9.43 -8.67 -16.50
N ARG A 225 10.40 -8.69 -15.57
CA ARG A 225 10.93 -9.90 -14.93
C ARG A 225 10.43 -10.07 -13.50
N VAL A 226 9.33 -9.41 -13.14
CA VAL A 226 8.82 -9.42 -11.77
C VAL A 226 8.49 -10.84 -11.27
N HIS A 227 8.09 -11.73 -12.18
CA HIS A 227 7.81 -13.15 -11.91
C HIS A 227 9.06 -13.97 -11.54
N GLU A 228 10.24 -13.47 -11.88
CA GLU A 228 11.52 -14.12 -11.55
C GLU A 228 11.93 -13.89 -10.09
N TYR A 229 11.16 -13.11 -9.34
CA TYR A 229 11.31 -12.88 -7.89
C TYR A 229 10.17 -13.57 -7.12
N PRO A 230 10.11 -14.93 -7.10
CA PRO A 230 9.04 -15.67 -6.42
C PRO A 230 9.12 -15.51 -4.89
N GLN A 231 10.28 -15.13 -4.38
CA GLN A 231 10.49 -14.70 -3.01
C GLN A 231 11.27 -13.38 -3.06
N LEU A 232 10.98 -12.52 -2.09
CA LEU A 232 11.68 -11.27 -1.84
C LEU A 232 12.47 -11.43 -0.55
N THR A 233 13.78 -11.63 -0.68
CA THR A 233 14.74 -11.62 0.42
C THR A 233 15.42 -10.25 0.51
N GLU A 234 16.19 -10.01 1.58
CA GLU A 234 17.05 -8.83 1.67
C GLU A 234 17.98 -8.70 0.46
N ASP A 235 18.62 -9.79 0.01
CA ASP A 235 19.52 -9.79 -1.14
C ASP A 235 18.78 -9.38 -2.44
N ASP A 236 17.56 -9.90 -2.65
CA ASP A 236 16.74 -9.51 -3.80
C ASP A 236 16.37 -8.02 -3.74
N LEU A 237 15.98 -7.53 -2.57
CA LEU A 237 15.61 -6.13 -2.36
C LEU A 237 16.81 -5.20 -2.56
N VAL A 238 18.01 -5.60 -2.16
CA VAL A 238 19.25 -4.86 -2.42
C VAL A 238 19.54 -4.79 -3.91
N ILE A 239 19.38 -5.89 -4.65
CA ILE A 239 19.53 -5.91 -6.12
C ILE A 239 18.53 -4.94 -6.77
N LEU A 240 17.27 -5.00 -6.36
CA LEU A 240 16.21 -4.11 -6.85
C LEU A 240 16.50 -2.65 -6.53
N GLN A 241 16.93 -2.35 -5.30
CA GLN A 241 17.30 -1.00 -4.87
C GLN A 241 18.45 -0.43 -5.70
N ASN A 242 19.52 -1.21 -5.87
CA ASN A 242 20.71 -0.82 -6.61
C ASN A 242 20.45 -0.55 -8.11
N ALA A 243 19.37 -1.13 -8.65
CA ALA A 243 18.95 -0.89 -10.03
C ALA A 243 18.19 0.45 -10.22
N VAL A 244 17.49 0.93 -9.18
CA VAL A 244 16.57 2.08 -9.28
C VAL A 244 17.12 3.39 -8.75
N VAL A 245 18.15 3.37 -7.92
CA VAL A 245 18.69 4.58 -7.28
C VAL A 245 19.48 5.50 -8.20
N ARG A 246 19.78 6.70 -7.69
CA ARG A 246 20.35 7.80 -8.47
C ARG A 246 21.72 7.47 -9.08
N ASP A 247 22.65 6.99 -8.26
CA ASP A 247 24.06 6.80 -8.59
C ASP A 247 24.70 5.71 -7.72
N VAL A 248 25.98 5.41 -7.98
CA VAL A 248 26.76 4.36 -7.31
C VAL A 248 26.92 4.64 -5.80
N TYR A 249 26.85 5.89 -5.35
CA TYR A 249 26.98 6.25 -3.93
C TYR A 249 25.67 6.04 -3.16
N SER A 250 24.53 5.93 -3.85
CA SER A 250 23.24 5.54 -3.27
C SER A 250 23.03 4.02 -3.25
N GLN A 251 23.99 3.23 -3.75
CA GLN A 251 23.90 1.78 -3.71
C GLN A 251 24.10 1.28 -2.28
N GLU A 252 23.27 0.33 -1.89
CA GLU A 252 23.30 -0.27 -0.56
C GLU A 252 23.77 -1.72 -0.64
N ALA A 253 24.32 -2.22 0.47
CA ALA A 253 24.73 -3.62 0.62
C ALA A 253 23.78 -4.43 1.52
N GLY A 254 22.73 -3.78 2.03
CA GLY A 254 21.77 -4.34 2.98
C GLY A 254 20.82 -3.25 3.47
N TYR A 255 19.97 -3.60 4.43
CA TYR A 255 19.12 -2.62 5.11
C TYR A 255 19.95 -1.57 5.86
N ARG A 256 19.37 -0.38 6.02
CA ARG A 256 20.05 0.75 6.65
C ARG A 256 20.42 0.43 8.10
N TRP A 257 21.65 0.77 8.45
CA TRP A 257 22.19 0.68 9.81
C TRP A 257 22.12 2.01 10.57
N ARG A 258 21.66 3.08 9.91
CA ARG A 258 21.53 4.44 10.43
C ARG A 258 20.09 4.94 10.28
N GLN A 259 19.69 5.83 11.19
CA GLN A 259 18.35 6.40 11.16
C GLN A 259 18.20 7.36 9.99
N ASN A 260 17.15 7.18 9.20
CA ASN A 260 16.69 8.17 8.22
C ASN A 260 15.40 8.83 8.71
N TRP A 261 15.01 9.93 8.06
CA TRP A 261 13.74 10.61 8.32
C TRP A 261 13.30 11.29 7.03
N LEU A 262 11.99 11.56 6.94
CA LEU A 262 11.41 12.28 5.82
C LEU A 262 11.08 13.70 6.27
N GLU A 263 11.27 14.65 5.36
CA GLU A 263 10.98 16.06 5.59
C GLU A 263 10.11 16.62 4.49
N ASN A 264 9.33 17.66 4.82
CA ASN A 264 8.69 18.47 3.81
C ASN A 264 9.66 19.54 3.25
N SER A 265 9.19 20.31 2.27
CA SER A 265 9.96 21.40 1.63
C SER A 265 10.42 22.52 2.59
N LEU A 266 9.92 22.55 3.83
CA LEU A 266 10.29 23.51 4.86
C LEU A 266 11.29 22.93 5.88
N GLY A 267 11.87 21.75 5.64
CA GLY A 267 12.76 21.05 6.59
C GLY A 267 12.03 20.57 7.84
N ARG A 268 10.70 20.36 7.74
CA ARG A 268 9.88 19.86 8.85
C ARG A 268 9.86 18.34 8.76
N VAL A 269 10.38 17.63 9.77
CA VAL A 269 10.25 16.18 9.84
C VAL A 269 8.76 15.81 9.78
N THR A 270 8.41 15.00 8.78
CA THR A 270 7.07 14.50 8.53
C THR A 270 6.93 13.04 8.93
N TYR A 271 8.03 12.27 8.92
CA TYR A 271 8.03 10.87 9.28
C TYR A 271 9.37 10.38 9.80
N PHE A 272 9.33 9.58 10.87
CA PHE A 272 10.44 8.74 11.31
C PHE A 272 10.09 7.26 11.05
N PRO A 273 10.79 6.61 10.10
CA PRO A 273 10.80 5.16 9.97
C PRO A 273 11.31 4.48 11.26
N PRO A 274 11.09 3.15 11.42
CA PRO A 274 11.53 2.41 12.61
C PRO A 274 13.02 2.63 12.94
N PRO A 275 13.44 2.55 14.21
CA PRO A 275 14.85 2.50 14.56
C PRO A 275 15.60 1.39 13.80
N PRO A 276 16.83 1.63 13.31
CA PRO A 276 17.59 0.62 12.56
C PRO A 276 17.83 -0.66 13.36
N GLU A 277 17.84 -0.60 14.70
CA GLU A 277 18.06 -1.76 15.57
C GLU A 277 16.90 -2.76 15.55
N VAL A 278 15.67 -2.30 15.29
CA VAL A 278 14.48 -3.16 15.22
C VAL A 278 14.08 -3.50 13.78
N LEU A 279 14.65 -2.80 12.80
CA LEU A 279 14.32 -2.95 11.38
C LEU A 279 14.51 -4.38 10.85
N PRO A 280 15.60 -5.12 11.16
CA PRO A 280 15.77 -6.49 10.65
C PRO A 280 14.61 -7.41 11.01
N ASN A 281 14.14 -7.35 12.27
CA ASN A 281 13.01 -8.17 12.72
C ASN A 281 11.69 -7.78 12.04
N LEU A 282 11.49 -6.47 11.81
CA LEU A 282 10.30 -5.97 11.09
C LEU A 282 10.32 -6.40 9.63
N MET A 283 11.49 -6.33 8.97
CA MET A 283 11.66 -6.76 7.59
C MET A 283 11.48 -8.28 7.46
N GLN A 284 11.99 -9.09 8.39
CA GLN A 284 11.71 -10.53 8.40
C GLN A 284 10.20 -10.84 8.49
N GLY A 285 9.47 -10.11 9.34
CA GLY A 285 8.01 -10.21 9.41
C GLY A 285 7.33 -9.82 8.10
N TRP A 286 7.77 -8.71 7.49
CA TRP A 286 7.27 -8.22 6.21
C TRP A 286 7.57 -9.18 5.06
N GLU A 287 8.78 -9.75 4.99
CA GLU A 287 9.20 -10.74 4.01
C GLU A 287 8.36 -12.01 4.14
N ALA A 288 8.18 -12.50 5.38
CA ALA A 288 7.34 -13.67 5.65
C ALA A 288 5.89 -13.45 5.19
N PHE A 289 5.31 -12.28 5.48
CA PHE A 289 3.97 -11.91 5.01
C PHE A 289 3.90 -11.78 3.48
N THR A 290 4.87 -11.10 2.88
CA THR A 290 4.88 -10.80 1.45
C THR A 290 5.11 -12.07 0.65
N ASN A 291 5.97 -12.98 1.10
CA ASN A 291 6.28 -14.23 0.40
C ASN A 291 5.27 -15.36 0.66
N ASP A 292 4.29 -15.15 1.53
CA ASP A 292 3.29 -16.16 1.86
C ASP A 292 2.33 -16.39 0.68
N SER A 293 2.45 -17.58 0.08
CA SER A 293 1.55 -18.08 -0.96
C SER A 293 0.61 -19.18 -0.45
N GLN A 294 0.78 -19.63 0.79
CA GLN A 294 0.14 -20.84 1.33
C GLN A 294 -1.09 -20.51 2.17
N ARG A 295 -1.14 -19.33 2.81
CA ARG A 295 -2.24 -18.95 3.70
C ARG A 295 -3.49 -18.44 2.98
N GLY A 296 -3.44 -18.27 1.65
CA GLY A 296 -4.59 -17.90 0.81
C GLY A 296 -5.12 -16.49 1.09
N VAL A 297 -4.22 -15.52 1.28
CA VAL A 297 -4.59 -14.11 1.46
C VAL A 297 -5.10 -13.56 0.12
N ASP A 298 -6.10 -12.66 0.16
CA ASP A 298 -6.57 -11.94 -1.02
C ASP A 298 -5.42 -11.13 -1.66
N VAL A 299 -5.18 -11.29 -2.96
CA VAL A 299 -3.99 -10.74 -3.64
C VAL A 299 -3.99 -9.21 -3.61
N LEU A 300 -5.15 -8.54 -3.73
CA LEU A 300 -5.22 -7.09 -3.66
C LEU A 300 -4.86 -6.60 -2.26
N VAL A 301 -5.39 -7.29 -1.24
CA VAL A 301 -5.09 -7.00 0.17
C VAL A 301 -3.61 -7.22 0.46
N GLN A 302 -3.03 -8.33 -0.01
CA GLN A 302 -1.61 -8.63 0.15
C GLN A 302 -0.74 -7.60 -0.54
N ALA A 303 -1.08 -7.20 -1.78
CA ALA A 303 -0.32 -6.21 -2.55
C ALA A 303 -0.29 -4.85 -1.86
N ALA A 304 -1.45 -4.35 -1.40
CA ALA A 304 -1.51 -3.09 -0.66
C ALA A 304 -0.72 -3.17 0.65
N CYS A 305 -0.93 -4.23 1.44
CA CYS A 305 -0.26 -4.39 2.72
C CYS A 305 1.26 -4.53 2.59
N ALA A 306 1.73 -5.30 1.60
CA ALA A 306 3.15 -5.49 1.34
C ALA A 306 3.78 -4.18 0.86
N ALA A 307 3.22 -3.53 -0.16
CA ALA A 307 3.77 -2.30 -0.69
C ALA A 307 3.78 -1.18 0.37
N PHE A 308 2.66 -0.87 1.01
CA PHE A 308 2.62 0.20 2.01
C PHE A 308 3.41 -0.16 3.26
N GLY A 309 3.37 -1.42 3.70
CA GLY A 309 4.25 -1.91 4.77
C GLY A 309 5.73 -1.62 4.47
N PHE A 310 6.18 -1.89 3.25
CA PHE A 310 7.56 -1.65 2.83
C PHE A 310 7.93 -0.17 2.91
N VAL A 311 7.09 0.73 2.37
CA VAL A 311 7.38 2.17 2.39
C VAL A 311 7.35 2.75 3.80
N TYR A 312 6.54 2.16 4.69
CA TYR A 312 6.49 2.52 6.10
C TYR A 312 7.74 2.05 6.85
N LEU A 313 8.22 0.82 6.62
CA LEU A 313 9.47 0.35 7.22
C LEU A 313 10.69 1.10 6.68
N HIS A 314 10.62 1.58 5.43
CA HIS A 314 11.60 2.43 4.76
C HIS A 314 13.05 1.90 4.94
N PRO A 315 13.32 0.67 4.47
CA PRO A 315 14.52 -0.07 4.85
C PRO A 315 15.83 0.47 4.26
N PHE A 316 15.78 1.27 3.19
CA PHE A 316 16.97 1.81 2.53
C PHE A 316 17.13 3.33 2.75
N MET A 317 18.31 3.89 2.45
CA MET A 317 18.50 5.35 2.49
C MET A 317 17.86 6.06 1.29
N ASP A 318 17.77 5.38 0.14
CA ASP A 318 17.13 5.84 -1.09
C ASP A 318 16.48 4.65 -1.81
N GLY A 319 15.47 4.92 -2.64
CA GLY A 319 14.80 3.95 -3.49
C GLY A 319 13.48 3.40 -2.94
N ASN A 320 13.14 3.69 -1.67
CA ASN A 320 11.98 3.08 -1.00
C ASN A 320 10.64 3.33 -1.72
N GLY A 321 10.39 4.55 -2.20
CA GLY A 321 9.16 4.88 -2.94
C GLY A 321 9.04 4.12 -4.27
N ARG A 322 10.16 3.96 -4.98
CA ARG A 322 10.22 3.21 -6.25
C ARG A 322 10.02 1.72 -6.02
N LEU A 323 10.67 1.16 -5.01
CA LEU A 323 10.49 -0.25 -4.62
C LEU A 323 9.07 -0.51 -4.12
N HIS A 324 8.49 0.40 -3.34
CA HIS A 324 7.08 0.33 -2.94
C HIS A 324 6.14 0.15 -4.13
N ARG A 325 6.31 0.94 -5.20
CA ARG A 325 5.50 0.82 -6.42
C ARG A 325 5.80 -0.47 -7.19
N PHE A 326 7.05 -0.90 -7.22
CA PHE A 326 7.42 -2.23 -7.74
C PHE A 326 6.71 -3.35 -6.98
N MET A 327 6.55 -3.25 -5.65
CA MET A 327 5.87 -4.27 -4.85
C MET A 327 4.39 -4.45 -5.21
N PHE A 328 3.71 -3.40 -5.68
CA PHE A 328 2.35 -3.56 -6.22
C PHE A 328 2.36 -4.57 -7.37
N HIS A 329 3.26 -4.39 -8.34
CA HIS A 329 3.39 -5.30 -9.49
C HIS A 329 3.84 -6.68 -9.07
N GLN A 330 4.78 -6.78 -8.12
CA GLN A 330 5.34 -8.05 -7.69
C GLN A 330 4.31 -8.97 -7.05
N VAL A 331 3.41 -8.42 -6.23
CA VAL A 331 2.37 -9.23 -5.61
C VAL A 331 1.20 -9.45 -6.57
N LEU A 332 0.80 -8.44 -7.37
CA LEU A 332 -0.26 -8.59 -8.37
C LEU A 332 0.08 -9.63 -9.44
N ALA A 333 1.35 -9.73 -9.85
CA ALA A 333 1.90 -10.73 -10.76
C ALA A 333 1.61 -12.17 -10.34
N ARG A 334 1.36 -12.41 -9.05
CA ARG A 334 1.02 -13.73 -8.50
C ARG A 334 -0.45 -14.10 -8.72
N HIS A 335 -1.29 -13.16 -9.13
CA HIS A 335 -2.68 -13.43 -9.44
C HIS A 335 -2.77 -14.28 -10.72
N PRO A 336 -3.43 -15.45 -10.70
CA PRO A 336 -3.39 -16.40 -11.82
C PRO A 336 -4.03 -15.89 -13.12
N GLN A 337 -4.85 -14.82 -13.04
CA GLN A 337 -5.49 -14.20 -14.20
C GLN A 337 -4.71 -13.04 -14.80
N LEU A 338 -3.62 -12.58 -14.18
CA LEU A 338 -2.77 -11.55 -14.76
C LEU A 338 -1.76 -12.21 -15.72
N PRO A 339 -1.79 -11.91 -17.03
CA PRO A 339 -0.80 -12.43 -17.96
C PRO A 339 0.62 -11.99 -17.58
N ALA A 340 1.61 -12.84 -17.84
CA ALA A 340 2.97 -12.61 -17.37
C ALA A 340 3.60 -11.32 -17.93
N ASP A 341 3.22 -10.90 -19.13
CA ASP A 341 3.72 -9.70 -19.79
C ASP A 341 2.85 -8.46 -19.57
N MET A 342 1.68 -8.59 -18.91
CA MET A 342 0.77 -7.48 -18.66
C MET A 342 1.20 -6.65 -17.45
N ILE A 343 1.15 -5.33 -17.59
CA ILE A 343 1.35 -4.36 -16.51
C ILE A 343 0.16 -3.41 -16.45
N VAL A 344 -0.24 -3.04 -15.23
CA VAL A 344 -1.26 -2.01 -14.99
C VAL A 344 -0.54 -0.72 -14.60
N PRO A 345 -0.78 0.45 -15.25
CA PRO A 345 0.02 1.66 -15.05
C PRO A 345 -0.37 2.42 -13.76
N VAL A 346 -0.19 1.77 -12.60
CA VAL A 346 -0.58 2.31 -11.28
C VAL A 346 0.17 3.60 -10.92
N SER A 347 1.43 3.75 -11.31
CA SER A 347 2.21 4.95 -11.03
C SER A 347 1.70 6.16 -11.81
N ALA A 348 1.23 5.98 -13.05
CA ALA A 348 0.64 7.05 -13.84
C ALA A 348 -0.60 7.63 -13.13
N VAL A 349 -1.46 6.74 -12.62
CA VAL A 349 -2.66 7.13 -11.89
C VAL A 349 -2.33 7.72 -10.51
N ILE A 350 -1.32 7.21 -9.80
CA ILE A 350 -0.84 7.82 -8.55
C ILE A 350 -0.36 9.25 -8.81
N MET A 351 0.35 9.49 -9.91
CA MET A 351 0.83 10.83 -10.29
C MET A 351 -0.30 11.82 -10.56
N GLN A 352 -1.44 11.35 -11.06
CA GLN A 352 -2.65 12.17 -11.22
C GLN A 352 -3.37 12.44 -9.87
N ASN A 353 -3.13 11.59 -8.87
CA ASN A 353 -3.81 11.58 -7.57
C ASN A 353 -2.85 11.83 -6.38
N ILE A 354 -1.77 12.59 -6.60
CA ILE A 354 -0.74 12.87 -5.58
C ILE A 354 -1.30 13.34 -4.23
N PRO A 355 -2.31 14.24 -4.15
CA PRO A 355 -2.88 14.63 -2.87
C PRO A 355 -3.49 13.46 -2.09
N ALA A 356 -4.25 12.58 -2.76
CA ALA A 356 -4.85 11.40 -2.14
C ALA A 356 -3.78 10.38 -1.71
N TYR A 357 -2.74 10.19 -2.53
CA TYR A 357 -1.60 9.34 -2.19
C TYR A 357 -0.89 9.84 -0.92
N HIS A 358 -0.61 11.14 -0.84
CA HIS A 358 -0.03 11.74 0.35
C HIS A 358 -0.94 11.68 1.57
N GLU A 359 -2.27 11.75 1.40
CA GLU A 359 -3.22 11.60 2.50
C GLU A 359 -3.15 10.21 3.13
N VAL A 360 -3.06 9.14 2.31
CA VAL A 360 -2.87 7.77 2.80
C VAL A 360 -1.57 7.67 3.61
N LEU A 361 -0.44 8.11 3.04
CA LEU A 361 0.87 8.06 3.71
C LEU A 361 0.89 8.91 5.00
N THR A 362 0.24 10.07 4.99
CA THR A 362 0.13 10.96 6.15
C THR A 362 -0.73 10.35 7.25
N GLY A 363 -1.79 9.63 6.87
CA GLY A 363 -2.68 8.92 7.79
C GLY A 363 -1.96 7.89 8.66
N PHE A 364 -0.86 7.32 8.16
CA PHE A 364 0.03 6.44 8.92
C PHE A 364 1.19 7.19 9.59
N SER A 365 1.91 8.03 8.84
CA SER A 365 3.15 8.66 9.32
C SER A 365 2.93 9.70 10.42
N GLN A 366 1.86 10.50 10.35
CA GLN A 366 1.64 11.59 11.30
C GLN A 366 1.39 11.09 12.74
N PRO A 367 0.50 10.11 12.98
CA PRO A 367 0.34 9.50 14.30
C PRO A 367 1.65 8.97 14.89
N ILE A 368 2.45 8.27 14.10
CA ILE A 368 3.69 7.66 14.56
C ILE A 368 4.72 8.72 14.89
N THR A 369 4.87 9.74 14.05
CA THR A 369 5.84 10.83 14.28
C THR A 369 5.59 11.55 15.60
N ARG A 370 4.34 11.60 16.08
CA ARG A 370 4.00 12.19 17.39
C ARG A 370 4.45 11.34 18.58
N LEU A 371 4.75 10.06 18.37
CA LEU A 371 5.29 9.15 19.39
C LEU A 371 6.82 9.31 19.56
N TRP A 372 7.48 9.98 18.61
CA TRP A 372 8.90 10.30 18.71
C TRP A 372 9.10 11.61 19.49
N ASP A 373 10.05 11.58 20.43
CA ASP A 373 10.58 12.79 21.07
C ASP A 373 11.92 13.14 20.41
N TYR A 374 11.99 14.31 19.80
CA TYR A 374 13.19 14.77 19.09
C TYR A 374 13.30 16.29 19.13
N ARG A 375 14.53 16.79 19.01
CA ARG A 375 14.84 18.19 18.81
C ARG A 375 15.35 18.41 17.39
N ARG A 376 14.90 19.48 16.75
CA ARG A 376 15.45 19.89 15.45
C ARG A 376 16.89 20.36 15.63
N ALA A 377 17.71 20.03 14.66
CA ALA A 377 19.04 20.63 14.48
C ALA A 377 19.23 20.99 13.01
N GLU A 378 20.40 21.53 12.66
CA GLU A 378 20.69 22.01 11.30
C GLU A 378 20.86 20.89 10.27
N ILE A 379 21.36 19.72 10.69
CA ILE A 379 21.70 18.60 9.78
C ILE A 379 20.85 17.38 10.10
N GLU A 380 20.90 16.88 11.34
CA GLU A 380 20.18 15.67 11.74
C GLU A 380 19.37 15.95 13.02
N PRO A 381 18.10 15.50 13.12
CA PRO A 381 17.33 15.66 14.33
C PRO A 381 17.96 14.90 15.49
N TYR A 382 18.05 15.54 16.66
CA TYR A 382 18.50 14.88 17.88
C TYR A 382 17.34 14.09 18.50
N ILE A 383 17.36 12.78 18.34
CA ILE A 383 16.32 11.88 18.83
C ILE A 383 16.54 11.60 20.32
N LEU A 384 15.56 11.97 21.14
CA LEU A 384 15.55 11.74 22.60
C LEU A 384 14.88 10.40 22.94
N LYS A 385 13.80 10.07 22.22
CA LYS A 385 13.05 8.82 22.36
C LYS A 385 12.40 8.44 21.04
N ALA A 386 12.63 7.21 20.59
CA ALA A 386 11.96 6.65 19.42
C ALA A 386 10.59 6.05 19.77
N ALA A 387 9.72 5.94 18.76
CA ALA A 387 8.51 5.13 18.87
C ALA A 387 8.86 3.64 18.98
N ASP A 388 7.99 2.88 19.63
CA ASP A 388 8.13 1.43 19.74
C ASP A 388 7.82 0.73 18.41
N SER A 389 8.49 -0.39 18.15
CA SER A 389 8.29 -1.25 16.98
C SER A 389 6.81 -1.62 16.73
N ARG A 390 5.98 -1.78 17.77
CA ARG A 390 4.55 -2.14 17.69
C ARG A 390 3.74 -1.20 16.80
N SER A 391 4.12 0.07 16.75
CA SER A 391 3.48 1.08 15.91
C SER A 391 3.62 0.80 14.41
N TYR A 392 4.67 0.07 14.03
CA TYR A 392 4.99 -0.33 12.66
C TYR A 392 4.58 -1.77 12.34
N ARG A 393 4.62 -2.68 13.34
CA ARG A 393 4.19 -4.09 13.22
C ARG A 393 2.71 -4.21 12.88
N PHE A 394 1.89 -3.35 13.49
CA PHE A 394 0.43 -3.47 13.51
C PHE A 394 -0.23 -2.20 13.01
N PHE A 395 -0.46 -2.14 11.70
CA PHE A 395 -1.21 -1.06 11.09
C PHE A 395 -2.54 -1.54 10.52
N ASN A 396 -3.54 -0.68 10.59
CA ASN A 396 -4.78 -0.84 9.86
C ASN A 396 -4.51 -0.35 8.44
N ALA A 397 -4.70 -1.23 7.45
CA ALA A 397 -4.43 -0.95 6.04
C ALA A 397 -5.72 -0.66 5.22
N ASP A 398 -6.80 -0.24 5.89
CA ASP A 398 -8.09 0.04 5.24
C ASP A 398 -7.95 1.16 4.19
N ARG A 399 -7.18 2.22 4.48
CA ARG A 399 -6.97 3.34 3.54
C ARG A 399 -6.10 2.92 2.37
N GLU A 400 -5.07 2.14 2.65
CA GLU A 400 -4.09 1.61 1.71
C GLU A 400 -4.75 0.67 0.70
N VAL A 401 -5.59 -0.25 1.17
CA VAL A 401 -6.37 -1.17 0.33
C VAL A 401 -7.43 -0.42 -0.48
N ALA A 402 -8.15 0.52 0.13
CA ALA A 402 -9.12 1.36 -0.59
C ALA A 402 -8.45 2.15 -1.71
N PHE A 403 -7.29 2.73 -1.43
CA PHE A 403 -6.53 3.52 -2.38
C PHE A 403 -6.00 2.68 -3.52
N LEU A 404 -5.33 1.55 -3.24
CA LEU A 404 -4.82 0.68 -4.31
C LEU A 404 -5.95 0.16 -5.20
N HIS A 405 -7.10 -0.20 -4.62
CA HIS A 405 -8.29 -0.58 -5.38
C HIS A 405 -8.73 0.54 -6.34
N GLN A 406 -8.86 1.77 -5.85
CA GLN A 406 -9.25 2.93 -6.67
C GLN A 406 -8.24 3.19 -7.78
N ILE A 407 -6.95 3.11 -7.48
CA ILE A 407 -5.86 3.30 -8.45
C ILE A 407 -5.94 2.23 -9.55
N LEU A 408 -6.13 0.96 -9.19
CA LEU A 408 -6.29 -0.13 -10.17
C LEU A 408 -7.52 0.07 -11.04
N GLN A 409 -8.66 0.42 -10.42
CA GLN A 409 -9.88 0.67 -11.17
C GLN A 409 -9.69 1.80 -12.18
N GLN A 410 -9.16 2.95 -11.75
CA GLN A 410 -8.90 4.08 -12.65
C GLN A 410 -7.85 3.73 -13.72
N ALA A 411 -6.82 2.96 -13.38
CA ALA A 411 -5.80 2.53 -14.34
C ALA A 411 -6.41 1.65 -15.45
N ILE A 412 -7.35 0.77 -15.09
CA ILE A 412 -7.96 -0.17 -16.02
C ILE A 412 -9.10 0.46 -16.82
N GLU A 413 -9.95 1.22 -16.17
CA GLU A 413 -11.16 1.79 -16.79
C GLU A 413 -10.89 3.09 -17.54
N VAL A 414 -9.81 3.81 -17.21
CA VAL A 414 -9.53 5.15 -17.75
C VAL A 414 -8.15 5.24 -18.39
N GLU A 415 -7.08 4.97 -17.61
CA GLU A 415 -5.71 5.23 -18.08
C GLU A 415 -5.33 4.34 -19.27
N MET A 416 -5.52 3.02 -19.15
CA MET A 416 -5.17 2.08 -20.21
C MET A 416 -5.94 2.35 -21.51
N PRO A 417 -7.28 2.55 -21.51
CA PRO A 417 -8.00 2.98 -22.71
C PRO A 417 -7.46 4.27 -23.34
N GLN A 418 -7.08 5.27 -22.54
CA GLN A 418 -6.52 6.53 -23.04
C GLN A 418 -5.14 6.35 -23.65
N GLU A 419 -4.26 5.58 -23.00
CA GLU A 419 -2.94 5.25 -23.54
C GLU A 419 -3.06 4.45 -24.84
N MET A 420 -4.04 3.54 -24.93
CA MET A 420 -4.32 2.80 -26.15
C MET A 420 -4.78 3.70 -27.30
N ALA A 421 -5.76 4.56 -27.04
CA ALA A 421 -6.23 5.52 -28.03
C ALA A 421 -5.10 6.46 -28.49
N TRP A 422 -4.19 6.82 -27.58
CA TRP A 422 -3.01 7.61 -27.92
C TRP A 422 -2.07 6.88 -28.88
N LEU A 423 -1.76 5.61 -28.59
CA LEU A 423 -0.90 4.79 -29.44
C LEU A 423 -1.49 4.61 -30.84
N ASP A 424 -2.78 4.29 -30.93
CA ASP A 424 -3.47 4.12 -32.20
C ASP A 424 -3.45 5.41 -33.03
N GLY A 425 -3.74 6.56 -32.42
CA GLY A 425 -3.66 7.87 -33.08
C GLY A 425 -2.23 8.22 -33.51
N TYR A 426 -1.24 7.91 -32.67
CA TYR A 426 0.18 8.14 -32.97
C TYR A 426 0.64 7.32 -34.18
N ASP A 427 0.27 6.04 -34.24
CA ASP A 427 0.62 5.16 -35.35
C ASP A 427 -0.07 5.56 -36.65
N GLN A 428 -1.35 5.94 -36.58
CA GLN A 428 -2.07 6.46 -37.73
C GLN A 428 -1.41 7.74 -38.27
N ALA A 429 -1.08 8.69 -37.40
CA ALA A 429 -0.45 9.95 -37.79
C ALA A 429 0.95 9.73 -38.38
N THR A 430 1.79 8.93 -37.72
CA THR A 430 3.15 8.65 -38.20
C THR A 430 3.13 7.89 -39.52
N THR A 431 2.29 6.86 -39.66
CA THR A 431 2.15 6.10 -40.91
C THR A 431 1.67 6.99 -42.06
N ALA A 432 0.67 7.85 -41.81
CA ALA A 432 0.17 8.77 -42.83
C ALA A 432 1.22 9.79 -43.27
N LEU A 433 2.04 10.30 -42.34
CA LEU A 433 3.12 11.23 -42.66
C LEU A 433 4.29 10.56 -43.38
N GLU A 434 4.68 9.35 -42.98
CA GLU A 434 5.72 8.56 -43.67
C GLU A 434 5.34 8.24 -45.13
N GLN A 435 4.05 8.09 -45.42
CA GLN A 435 3.56 7.86 -46.79
C GLN A 435 3.50 9.15 -47.62
N ARG A 436 3.30 10.32 -47.00
CA ARG A 436 3.14 11.61 -47.68
C ARG A 436 4.47 12.33 -47.89
N PHE A 437 5.42 12.14 -46.97
CA PHE A 437 6.66 12.91 -46.92
C PHE A 437 7.88 12.03 -46.70
N ASP A 438 8.93 12.27 -47.47
CA ASP A 438 10.26 11.68 -47.26
C ASP A 438 11.04 12.48 -46.21
N LEU A 439 10.58 12.41 -44.96
CA LEU A 439 11.21 13.05 -43.82
C LEU A 439 11.90 12.01 -42.93
N PRO A 440 12.98 12.39 -42.23
CA PRO A 440 13.57 11.50 -41.23
C PRO A 440 12.51 11.07 -40.20
N LYS A 441 12.42 9.77 -39.92
CA LYS A 441 11.43 9.21 -38.97
C LYS A 441 11.44 9.89 -37.60
N LYS A 442 12.63 10.28 -37.13
CA LYS A 442 12.82 11.03 -35.87
C LYS A 442 12.09 12.38 -35.88
N ASP A 443 12.04 13.06 -37.03
CA ASP A 443 11.43 14.37 -37.19
C ASP A 443 9.91 14.23 -37.30
N ILE A 444 9.40 13.24 -38.05
CA ILE A 444 7.97 12.88 -38.06
C ILE A 444 7.49 12.58 -36.65
N ALA A 445 8.19 11.69 -35.93
CA ALA A 445 7.87 11.33 -34.56
C ALA A 445 7.86 12.54 -33.60
N ALA A 446 8.84 13.44 -33.75
CA ALA A 446 8.93 14.66 -32.95
C ALA A 446 7.78 15.63 -33.25
N LEU A 447 7.48 15.84 -34.54
CA LEU A 447 6.40 16.72 -35.01
C LEU A 447 5.02 16.23 -34.55
N VAL A 448 4.75 14.92 -34.67
CA VAL A 448 3.50 14.31 -34.17
C VAL A 448 3.34 14.54 -32.66
N ARG A 449 4.38 14.24 -31.86
CA ARG A 449 4.34 14.48 -30.40
C ARG A 449 4.14 15.95 -30.05
N MET A 450 4.81 16.86 -30.75
CA MET A 450 4.71 18.30 -30.50
C MET A 450 3.32 18.85 -30.85
N ALA A 451 2.74 18.42 -31.97
CA ALA A 451 1.41 18.85 -32.38
C ALA A 451 0.35 18.26 -31.43
N TRP A 452 0.43 16.96 -31.12
CA TRP A 452 -0.49 16.31 -30.19
C TRP A 452 -0.48 16.99 -28.81
N GLY A 453 0.70 17.25 -28.24
CA GLY A 453 0.86 17.90 -26.93
C GLY A 453 0.37 19.35 -26.89
N ASN A 454 -0.04 19.93 -28.02
CA ASN A 454 -0.57 21.28 -28.13
C ASN A 454 -1.89 21.29 -28.93
N GLY A 455 -2.78 20.34 -28.65
CA GLY A 455 -4.15 20.29 -29.17
C GLY A 455 -4.23 20.06 -30.68
N GLY A 456 -3.25 19.37 -31.26
CA GLY A 456 -3.14 19.13 -32.70
C GLY A 456 -2.42 20.23 -33.48
N HIS A 457 -1.82 21.21 -32.79
CA HIS A 457 -1.17 22.38 -33.43
C HIS A 457 0.31 22.50 -33.06
N LEU A 458 1.15 22.97 -33.99
CA LEU A 458 2.54 23.29 -33.67
C LEU A 458 2.65 24.73 -33.15
N SER A 459 3.30 24.93 -32.01
CA SER A 459 3.53 26.29 -31.49
C SER A 459 4.44 27.08 -32.44
N LYS A 460 4.31 28.42 -32.43
CA LYS A 460 5.16 29.32 -33.25
C LYS A 460 6.65 29.03 -33.09
N HIS A 461 7.08 28.70 -31.87
CA HIS A 461 8.47 28.33 -31.59
C HIS A 461 8.87 27.02 -32.30
N ARG A 462 8.02 25.99 -32.26
CA ARG A 462 8.30 24.70 -32.92
C ARG A 462 8.30 24.83 -34.45
N ARG A 463 7.37 25.60 -35.03
CA ARG A 463 7.39 25.88 -36.47
C ARG A 463 8.70 26.56 -36.89
N LYS A 464 9.18 27.53 -36.11
CA LYS A 464 10.49 28.18 -36.34
C LYS A 464 11.67 27.20 -36.21
N GLN A 465 11.61 26.25 -35.27
CA GLN A 465 12.63 25.22 -35.12
C GLN A 465 12.74 24.32 -36.36
N TYR A 466 11.62 24.10 -37.06
CA TYR A 466 11.55 23.32 -38.31
C TYR A 466 11.44 24.19 -39.56
N ALA A 467 11.95 25.43 -39.54
CA ALA A 467 11.84 26.39 -40.65
C ALA A 467 12.53 25.96 -41.97
N HIS A 468 13.30 24.88 -41.95
CA HIS A 468 13.83 24.25 -43.16
C HIS A 468 12.77 23.44 -43.93
N LEU A 469 11.63 23.13 -43.30
CA LEU A 469 10.47 22.53 -43.93
C LEU A 469 9.51 23.63 -44.42
N PRO A 470 8.87 23.46 -45.58
CA PRO A 470 7.81 24.37 -46.03
C PRO A 470 6.65 24.43 -45.04
N ASP A 471 6.04 25.62 -44.88
CA ASP A 471 4.87 25.79 -44.00
C ASP A 471 3.73 24.83 -44.35
N SER A 472 3.54 24.52 -45.63
CA SER A 472 2.53 23.56 -46.09
C SER A 472 2.75 22.15 -45.53
N VAL A 473 3.99 21.75 -45.27
CA VAL A 473 4.31 20.45 -44.64
C VAL A 473 3.92 20.48 -43.16
N LEU A 474 4.21 21.59 -42.47
CA LEU A 474 3.85 21.77 -41.07
C LEU A 474 2.32 21.85 -40.87
N ASP A 475 1.61 22.50 -41.80
CA ASP A 475 0.14 22.54 -41.80
C ASP A 475 -0.48 21.15 -42.03
N GLU A 476 0.13 20.36 -42.93
CA GLU A 476 -0.30 18.99 -43.17
C GLU A 476 -0.06 18.09 -41.95
N VAL A 477 1.07 18.27 -41.25
CA VAL A 477 1.33 17.59 -39.97
C VAL A 477 0.23 17.88 -38.96
N GLU A 478 -0.14 19.15 -38.76
CA GLU A 478 -1.23 19.53 -37.86
C GLU A 478 -2.56 18.88 -38.30
N THR A 479 -2.86 18.88 -39.60
CA THR A 479 -4.06 18.26 -40.17
C THR A 479 -4.12 16.75 -39.90
N VAL A 480 -3.03 16.03 -40.20
CA VAL A 480 -2.94 14.58 -39.99
C VAL A 480 -3.08 14.23 -38.51
N VAL A 481 -2.40 14.96 -37.62
CA VAL A 481 -2.50 14.74 -36.18
C VAL A 481 -3.91 15.02 -35.68
N ARG A 482 -4.56 16.09 -36.13
CA ARG A 482 -5.95 16.39 -35.75
C ARG A 482 -6.92 15.32 -36.21
N GLN A 483 -6.74 14.76 -37.41
CA GLN A 483 -7.56 13.67 -37.91
C GLN A 483 -7.34 12.37 -37.12
N ALA A 484 -6.08 11.98 -36.92
CA ALA A 484 -5.72 10.72 -36.25
C ALA A 484 -6.16 10.68 -34.78
N PHE A 485 -6.15 11.83 -34.09
CA PHE A 485 -6.57 11.95 -32.69
C PHE A 485 -7.97 12.57 -32.52
N GLN A 486 -8.70 12.80 -33.62
CA GLN A 486 -10.06 13.36 -33.64
C GLN A 486 -10.22 14.72 -32.93
N PHE A 487 -9.21 15.58 -32.96
CA PHE A 487 -9.26 16.90 -32.36
C PHE A 487 -10.24 17.84 -33.08
N GLY A 488 -11.31 18.25 -32.38
CA GLY A 488 -12.30 19.22 -32.87
C GLY A 488 -13.49 18.62 -33.63
N ASN A 489 -13.83 17.35 -33.36
CA ASN A 489 -15.07 16.70 -33.79
C ASN A 489 -16.18 16.76 -32.71
N ASP A 490 -16.31 17.89 -32.02
CA ASP A 490 -17.46 18.21 -31.16
C ASP A 490 -18.33 19.30 -31.78
#